data_AF-A0A0B6Y3S0-F1
#
_entry.id   AF-A0A0B6Y3S0-F1
#
_cell.length_a   1.000
_cell.length_b   1.000
_cell.length_c   1.000
_cell.angle_alpha   90.00
_cell.angle_beta   90.00
_cell.angle_gamma   90.00
#
_symmetry.space_group_name_H-M   'P 1'
#
loop_
_entity.id
_entity.type
_entity.pdbx_description
1 polymer ?
#
loop_
_entity_poly.entity_id
_entity_poly.type
_entity_poly.pdbx_seq_one_letter_code
_entity_poly.pdbx_strand_id
1 'polypeptide(L)'
;CEYLEEYISSITGAEKDSVHIARLHGSSMFKDARSDAEQHIYEQLNLKIDEFLDLASYDWVIPEPRGQASSYLMDLVAFLQSTFMSFTNLP
;
A
#
# COMPACT_ATOMS: atom_id res chain seq x y z
N CYS A 1 -12.36 -16.07 6.56
CA CYS A 1 -11.74 -16.21 7.88
C CYS A 1 -12.09 -17.54 8.55
N GLU A 2 -12.13 -18.64 7.78
CA GLU A 2 -12.58 -19.94 8.31
C GLU A 2 -11.72 -20.44 9.48
N TYR A 3 -10.40 -20.24 9.43
CA TYR A 3 -9.49 -20.68 10.50
C TYR A 3 -9.67 -19.92 11.83
N LEU A 4 -10.00 -18.62 11.78
CA LEU A 4 -10.26 -17.83 12.99
C LEU A 4 -11.58 -18.28 13.65
N GLU A 5 -12.57 -18.62 12.82
CA GLU A 5 -13.88 -19.10 13.25
C GLU A 5 -13.78 -20.49 13.88
N GLU A 6 -13.04 -21.40 13.24
CA GLU A 6 -12.76 -22.74 13.77
C GLU A 6 -12.03 -22.65 15.12
N TYR A 7 -11.06 -21.73 15.24
CA TYR A 7 -10.36 -21.47 16.49
C TYR A 7 -11.28 -20.93 17.59
N ILE A 8 -12.09 -19.89 17.32
CA ILE A 8 -13.00 -19.32 18.31
C ILE A 8 -14.05 -20.34 18.74
N SER A 9 -14.62 -21.11 17.81
CA SER A 9 -15.59 -22.17 18.10
C SER A 9 -14.96 -23.28 18.96
N SER A 10 -13.70 -23.67 18.67
CA SER A 10 -12.97 -24.68 19.45
C SER A 10 -12.72 -24.27 20.90
N ILE A 11 -12.54 -22.98 21.18
CA ILE A 11 -12.27 -22.46 22.54
C ILE A 11 -13.56 -22.18 23.31
N THR A 12 -14.57 -21.62 22.64
CA THR A 12 -15.78 -21.11 23.32
C THR A 12 -16.90 -22.15 23.41
N GLY A 13 -16.84 -23.24 22.64
CA GLY A 13 -17.91 -24.26 22.58
C GLY A 13 -19.24 -23.72 22.04
N ALA A 14 -19.21 -22.54 21.40
CA ALA A 14 -20.40 -21.78 21.04
C ALA A 14 -21.08 -22.36 19.79
N GLU A 15 -22.42 -22.48 19.82
CA GLU A 15 -23.22 -22.93 18.67
C GLU A 15 -23.25 -21.89 17.53
N LYS A 16 -23.66 -22.33 16.33
CA LYS A 16 -23.51 -21.64 15.04
C LYS A 16 -23.92 -20.15 15.02
N ASP A 17 -24.89 -19.72 15.82
CA ASP A 17 -25.39 -18.33 15.81
C ASP A 17 -24.37 -17.31 16.35
N SER A 18 -23.61 -17.67 17.38
CA SER A 18 -22.50 -16.86 17.92
C SER A 18 -21.31 -16.77 16.95
N VAL A 19 -21.09 -17.83 16.17
CA VAL A 19 -20.02 -17.92 15.17
C VAL A 19 -20.29 -16.97 14.00
N HIS A 20 -21.55 -16.77 13.62
CA HIS A 20 -21.92 -15.82 12.56
C HIS A 20 -21.60 -14.36 12.91
N ILE A 21 -21.76 -13.97 14.17
CA ILE A 21 -21.40 -12.62 14.64
C ILE A 21 -19.88 -12.44 14.65
N ALA A 22 -19.14 -13.43 15.15
CA ALA A 22 -17.68 -13.43 15.12
C ALA A 22 -17.13 -13.36 13.67
N ARG A 23 -17.79 -14.06 12.73
CA ARG A 23 -17.48 -14.01 11.29
C ARG A 23 -17.67 -12.62 10.70
N LEU A 24 -18.82 -11.99 10.94
CA LEU A 24 -19.11 -10.66 10.41
C LEU A 24 -18.13 -9.62 10.97
N HIS A 25 -17.88 -9.67 12.28
CA HIS A 25 -16.97 -8.74 12.93
C HIS A 25 -15.51 -8.96 12.50
N GLY A 26 -15.05 -10.21 12.42
CA GLY A 26 -13.71 -10.54 11.93
C GLY A 26 -13.52 -10.13 10.47
N SER A 27 -14.47 -10.45 9.59
CA SER A 27 -14.40 -10.04 8.18
C SER A 27 -14.43 -8.52 8.01
N SER A 28 -15.20 -7.80 8.82
CA SER A 28 -15.18 -6.32 8.79
C SER A 28 -13.84 -5.80 9.24
N MET A 29 -13.32 -6.29 10.37
CA MET A 29 -12.05 -5.83 10.94
C MET A 29 -10.86 -6.06 10.00
N PHE A 30 -10.77 -7.21 9.33
CA PHE A 30 -9.72 -7.44 8.33
C PHE A 30 -9.90 -6.59 7.07
N LYS A 31 -11.14 -6.32 6.68
CA LYS A 31 -11.43 -5.41 5.56
C LYS A 31 -10.98 -3.99 5.90
N ASP A 32 -11.29 -3.52 7.10
CA ASP A 32 -10.92 -2.20 7.59
C ASP A 32 -9.40 -2.10 7.74
N ALA A 33 -8.75 -3.08 8.37
CA ALA A 33 -7.29 -3.13 8.49
C ALA A 33 -6.58 -3.19 7.13
N ARG A 34 -7.15 -3.88 6.13
CA ARG A 34 -6.63 -3.87 4.77
C ARG A 34 -6.80 -2.50 4.12
N SER A 35 -7.96 -1.87 4.27
CA SER A 35 -8.22 -0.53 3.77
C SER A 35 -7.24 0.49 4.37
N ASP A 36 -7.00 0.42 5.68
CA ASP A 36 -6.05 1.29 6.37
C ASP A 36 -4.62 1.06 5.86
N ALA A 37 -4.23 -0.20 5.66
CA ALA A 37 -2.92 -0.53 5.10
C ALA A 37 -2.75 -0.01 3.66
N GLU A 38 -3.77 -0.16 2.81
CA GLU A 38 -3.78 0.38 1.44
C GLU A 38 -3.65 1.91 1.44
N GLN A 39 -4.39 2.58 2.32
CA GLN A 39 -4.29 4.03 2.49
C GLN A 39 -2.90 4.46 2.94
N HIS A 40 -2.33 3.79 3.95
CA HIS A 40 -0.97 4.10 4.41
C HIS A 40 0.08 3.87 3.31
N ILE A 41 -0.05 2.79 2.53
CA ILE A 41 0.85 2.55 1.39
C ILE A 41 0.76 3.70 0.38
N TYR A 42 -0.47 4.15 0.06
CA TYR A 42 -0.69 5.26 -0.86
C TYR A 42 -0.09 6.57 -0.34
N GLU A 43 -0.31 6.91 0.93
CA GLU A 43 0.25 8.10 1.57
C GLU A 43 1.78 8.08 1.57
N GLN A 44 2.39 6.94 1.95
CA GLN A 44 3.85 6.79 1.93
C GLN A 44 4.43 6.86 0.52
N LEU A 45 3.72 6.31 -0.48
CA LEU A 45 4.13 6.42 -1.88
C LEU A 45 4.16 7.89 -2.32
N ASN A 46 3.11 8.66 -2.02
CA ASN A 46 3.05 10.08 -2.37
C ASN A 46 4.16 10.87 -1.68
N LEU A 47 4.37 10.67 -0.37
CA LEU A 47 5.47 11.31 0.35
C LEU A 47 6.82 11.02 -0.32
N LYS A 48 7.03 9.77 -0.75
CA LYS A 48 8.29 9.41 -1.41
C LYS A 48 8.43 10.05 -2.80
N ILE A 49 7.34 10.19 -3.54
CA ILE A 49 7.31 10.91 -4.82
C ILE A 49 7.68 12.38 -4.59
N ASP A 50 7.09 13.02 -3.58
CA ASP A 50 7.35 14.42 -3.23
C ASP A 50 8.84 14.62 -2.90
N GLU A 51 9.46 13.71 -2.13
CA GLU A 51 10.91 13.76 -1.86
C GLU A 51 11.76 13.74 -3.13
N PHE A 52 11.37 13.00 -4.18
CA PHE A 52 12.07 13.02 -5.46
C PHE A 52 11.88 14.34 -6.20
N LEU A 53 10.67 14.91 -6.15
CA LEU A 53 10.35 16.18 -6.82
C LEU A 53 11.04 17.36 -6.14
N ASP A 54 11.27 17.32 -4.83
CA ASP A 54 12.03 18.33 -4.09
C ASP A 54 13.50 18.42 -4.54
N LEU A 55 14.04 17.37 -5.18
CA LEU A 55 15.37 17.39 -5.78
C LEU A 55 15.42 18.15 -7.10
N ALA A 56 14.29 18.61 -7.63
CA ALA A 56 14.22 19.26 -8.92
C ALA A 56 14.91 20.63 -8.89
N SER A 57 16.13 20.69 -9.44
CA SER A 57 16.87 21.92 -9.65
C SER A 57 16.63 22.47 -11.06
N TYR A 58 15.43 23.00 -11.31
CA TYR A 58 15.11 23.61 -12.60
C TYR A 58 15.88 24.93 -12.78
N ASP A 59 16.66 25.00 -13.85
CA ASP A 59 17.25 26.25 -14.30
C ASP A 59 16.38 26.82 -15.43
N TRP A 60 15.46 27.71 -15.02
CA TRP A 60 14.48 28.36 -15.89
C TRP A 60 15.09 29.33 -16.90
N VAL A 61 16.39 29.61 -16.81
CA VAL A 61 17.11 30.56 -17.66
C VAL A 61 17.96 29.86 -18.72
N ILE A 62 17.91 28.53 -18.77
CA ILE A 62 18.66 27.75 -19.77
C ILE A 62 18.19 28.13 -21.19
N PRO A 63 19.09 28.61 -22.05
CA PRO A 63 18.74 29.01 -23.42
C PRO A 63 18.53 27.81 -24.36
N GLU A 64 19.07 26.62 -24.04
CA GLU A 64 18.94 25.42 -24.86
C GLU A 64 18.84 24.14 -24.00
N PRO A 65 17.89 23.22 -24.28
CA PRO A 65 17.72 22.02 -23.47
C PRO A 65 18.98 21.16 -23.44
N ARG A 66 19.32 20.61 -22.26
CA ARG A 66 20.52 19.78 -22.05
C ARG A 66 20.50 18.44 -22.80
N GLY A 67 19.37 18.04 -23.39
CA GLY A 67 19.21 16.79 -24.13
C GLY A 67 19.26 15.52 -23.27
N GLN A 68 19.30 15.64 -21.94
CA GLN A 68 19.35 14.53 -20.99
C GLN A 68 18.17 14.60 -20.03
N ALA A 69 17.59 13.45 -19.71
CA ALA A 69 16.55 13.35 -18.68
C ALA A 69 17.10 13.72 -17.30
N SER A 70 16.27 14.35 -16.47
CA SER A 70 16.62 14.69 -15.10
C SER A 70 16.92 13.42 -14.30
N SER A 71 18.05 13.38 -13.59
CA SER A 71 18.46 12.20 -12.80
C SER A 71 17.40 11.79 -11.77
N TYR A 72 16.82 12.76 -11.04
CA TYR A 72 15.77 12.48 -10.05
C TYR A 72 14.52 11.85 -10.67
N LEU A 73 14.17 12.17 -11.93
CA LEU A 73 13.05 11.55 -12.63
C LEU A 73 13.37 10.12 -13.05
N MET A 74 14.61 9.85 -13.46
CA MET A 74 15.06 8.49 -13.78
C MET A 74 15.03 7.61 -12.52
N ASP A 75 15.50 8.13 -11.39
CA ASP A 75 15.49 7.44 -10.11
C ASP A 75 14.06 7.23 -9.59
N LEU A 76 13.17 8.21 -9.75
CA LEU A 76 11.75 8.10 -9.43
C LEU A 76 11.08 6.98 -10.25
N VAL A 77 11.33 6.92 -11.56
CA VAL A 77 10.77 5.86 -12.42
C VAL A 77 11.29 4.49 -12.00
N ALA A 78 12.58 4.35 -11.72
CA ALA A 78 13.16 3.10 -11.23
C ALA A 78 12.55 2.66 -9.88
N PHE A 79 12.36 3.62 -8.96
CA PHE A 79 11.70 3.39 -7.68
C PHE A 79 10.26 2.90 -7.85
N LEU A 80 9.45 3.57 -8.69
CA LEU A 80 8.06 3.19 -8.93
C LEU A 80 7.96 1.81 -9.60
N GLN A 81 8.82 1.51 -10.56
CA GLN A 81 8.87 0.20 -11.20
C GLN A 81 9.16 -0.92 -10.19
N SER A 82 10.20 -0.76 -9.36
CA SER A 82 10.56 -1.73 -8.32
C SER A 82 9.44 -1.90 -7.28
N THR A 83 8.83 -0.79 -6.87
CA THR A 83 7.75 -0.77 -5.87
C THR A 83 6.51 -1.49 -6.39
N PHE A 84 6.05 -1.19 -7.62
CA PHE A 84 4.88 -1.87 -8.18
C PHE A 84 5.13 -3.34 -8.49
N MET A 85 6.33 -3.71 -8.97
CA MET A 85 6.68 -5.13 -9.12
C MET A 85 6.61 -5.89 -7.80
N SER A 86 7.05 -5.27 -6.69
CA SER A 86 6.94 -5.86 -5.36
C SER A 86 5.48 -6.08 -4.93
N PHE A 87 4.56 -5.20 -5.34
CA PHE A 87 3.13 -5.32 -5.04
C PHE A 87 2.35 -6.29 -5.93
N THR A 88 2.86 -6.65 -7.12
CA THR A 88 2.17 -7.62 -8.00
C THR A 88 2.02 -9.03 -7.42
N ASN A 89 2.67 -9.34 -6.30
CA ASN A 89 2.57 -10.61 -5.59
C ASN A 89 1.66 -10.57 -4.34
N LEU A 90 0.86 -9.52 -4.16
CA LEU A 90 -0.11 -9.46 -3.06
C LEU A 90 -1.35 -10.35 -3.37
N PRO A 91 -1.76 -11.25 -2.45
CA PRO A 91 -2.92 -12.12 -2.61
C PRO A 91 -4.27 -11.42 -2.44
#